data_AF-A0A955GMI8-F1
#
_entry.id   AF-A0A955GMI8-F1
#
_cell.length_a   1.000
_cell.length_b   1.000
_cell.length_c   1.000
_cell.angle_alpha   90.00
_cell.angle_beta   90.00
_cell.angle_gamma   90.00
#
_symmetry.space_group_name_H-M   'P 1'
#
loop_
_entity.id
_entity.type
_entity.pdbx_description
1 polymer ?
#
loop_
_entity_poly.entity_id
_entity_poly.type
_entity_poly.pdbx_seq_one_letter_code
_entity_poly.pdbx_strand_id
1 'polypeptide(L)' 'MMAHVIKLVEEHGELAEQILAARSLQRKEKGTFDKQNLAHEIADVLITCMLVARDLDVDIKQSLVSKIKILEDRHKVKPQ' A
#
# COMPACT_ATOMS: atom_id res chain seq x y z
N MET A 1 -12.23 -9.53 -10.50
CA MET A 1 -11.61 -8.31 -11.05
C MET A 1 -12.20 -7.03 -10.47
N MET A 2 -13.41 -6.58 -10.85
CA MET A 2 -13.96 -5.30 -10.33
C MET A 2 -14.10 -5.25 -8.80
N ALA A 3 -14.47 -6.36 -8.16
CA ALA A 3 -14.58 -6.43 -6.71
C ALA A 3 -13.24 -6.17 -5.98
N HIS A 4 -12.12 -6.71 -6.48
CA HIS A 4 -10.81 -6.49 -5.85
C HIS A 4 -10.27 -5.08 -6.06
N VAL A 5 -10.62 -4.44 -7.18
CA VAL A 5 -10.27 -3.02 -7.42
C VAL A 5 -11.04 -2.11 -6.47
N ILE A 6 -12.34 -2.37 -6.27
CA ILE A 6 -13.15 -1.61 -5.30
C ILE A 6 -12.62 -1.82 -3.88
N LYS A 7 -12.32 -3.08 -3.51
CA LYS A 7 -11.75 -3.40 -2.19
C LYS A 7 -10.40 -2.72 -1.98
N LEU A 8 -9.53 -2.68 -2.99
CA LEU A 8 -8.27 -1.94 -2.92
C LEU A 8 -8.47 -0.44 -2.60
N VAL A 9 -9.50 0.20 -3.16
CA VAL A 9 -9.83 1.60 -2.85
C VAL A 9 -10.31 1.76 -1.40
N GLU A 10 -11.07 0.79 -0.89
CA GLU A 10 -11.52 0.74 0.50
C GLU A 10 -10.35 0.61 1.48
N GLU A 11 -9.48 -0.40 1.30
CA GLU A 11 -8.28 -0.61 2.14
C GLU A 11 -7.35 0.62 2.11
N HIS A 12 -7.25 1.28 0.96
CA HIS A 12 -6.46 2.50 0.85
C HIS A 12 -7.03 3.64 1.72
N GLY A 13 -8.37 3.73 1.80
CA GLY A 13 -9.04 4.68 2.67
C GLY A 13 -8.80 4.40 4.16
N GLU A 14 -8.85 3.13 4.56
CA GLU A 14 -8.60 2.69 5.94
C GLU A 14 -7.14 2.92 6.34
N LEU A 15 -6.19 2.61 5.44
CA LEU A 15 -4.78 2.97 5.62
C LEU A 15 -4.57 4.49 5.75
N ALA A 16 -5.20 5.29 4.90
CA ALA A 16 -5.09 6.75 4.96
C ALA A 16 -5.58 7.29 6.30
N GLU A 17 -6.65 6.73 6.85
CA GLU A 17 -7.14 7.06 8.18
C GLU A 17 -6.12 6.73 9.28
N GLN A 18 -5.52 5.54 9.27
CA GLN A 18 -4.49 5.18 10.26
C GLN A 18 -3.24 6.06 10.16
N ILE A 19 -2.87 6.50 8.95
CA ILE A 19 -1.77 7.45 8.75
C ILE A 19 -2.12 8.82 9.34
N LEU A 20 -3.36 9.31 9.15
CA LEU A 20 -3.82 10.56 9.75
C LEU A 20 -3.83 10.45 11.29
N ALA A 21 -4.24 9.30 11.83
CA ALA A 21 -4.17 9.00 13.25
C ALA A 21 -2.73 9.10 13.77
N ALA A 22 -1.78 8.45 13.08
CA ALA A 22 -0.36 8.45 13.42
C ALA A 22 0.27 9.85 13.43
N ARG A 23 -0.30 10.79 12.67
CA ARG A 23 0.16 12.19 12.59
C ARG A 23 -0.65 13.15 13.44
N SER A 24 -1.62 12.64 14.23
CA SER A 24 -2.55 13.45 15.03
C SER A 24 -3.34 14.47 14.19
N LEU A 25 -3.58 14.16 12.92
CA LEU A 25 -4.34 14.99 11.98
C LEU A 25 -5.80 14.53 11.83
N GLN A 26 -6.21 13.50 12.56
CA GLN A 26 -7.59 13.01 12.56
C GLN A 26 -8.54 13.92 13.38
N ARG A 27 -9.84 13.83 13.08
CA ARG A 27 -10.87 14.50 13.90
C ARG A 27 -10.78 14.01 15.35
N LYS A 28 -10.93 14.90 16.32
CA LYS A 28 -10.82 14.61 17.77
C LYS A 28 -11.74 13.47 18.25
N GLU A 29 -12.80 13.21 17.49
CA GLU A 29 -13.84 12.20 17.75
C GLU A 29 -13.40 10.78 17.35
N LYS A 30 -12.42 10.65 16.45
CA LYS A 30 -11.85 9.38 16.02
C LYS A 30 -10.68 9.04 16.92
N GLY A 31 -10.86 8.02 17.77
CA GLY A 31 -9.94 7.30 18.68
C GLY A 31 -8.48 7.75 18.86
N THR A 32 -7.63 6.82 19.29
CA THR A 32 -6.18 7.02 19.39
C THR A 32 -5.48 6.17 18.34
N PHE A 33 -4.34 6.65 17.85
CA PHE A 33 -3.49 5.87 16.96
C PHE A 33 -3.11 4.53 17.59
N ASP A 34 -3.26 3.46 16.81
CA ASP A 34 -2.77 2.13 17.13
C ASP A 34 -1.84 1.63 16.02
N LYS A 35 -0.60 1.31 16.41
CA LYS A 35 0.43 0.82 15.50
C LYS A 35 0.07 -0.55 14.93
N GLN A 36 -0.66 -1.38 15.66
CA GLN A 36 -1.08 -2.69 15.18
C GLN A 36 -2.13 -2.54 14.07
N ASN A 37 -3.11 -1.66 14.25
CA ASN A 37 -4.09 -1.36 13.21
C ASN A 37 -3.41 -0.82 11.95
N LEU A 38 -2.50 0.15 12.07
CA LEU A 38 -1.72 0.62 10.92
C LEU A 38 -1.00 -0.53 10.19
N ALA A 39 -0.40 -1.48 10.91
CA ALA A 39 0.27 -2.61 10.29
C ALA A 39 -0.69 -3.56 9.56
N HIS A 40 -1.90 -3.77 10.09
CA HIS A 40 -2.95 -4.55 9.43
C HIS A 40 -3.42 -3.85 8.15
N GLU A 41 -3.73 -2.55 8.20
CA GLU A 41 -4.17 -1.81 7.00
C GLU A 41 -3.10 -1.81 5.89
N ILE A 42 -1.82 -1.74 6.25
CA ILE A 42 -0.73 -1.89 5.27
C ILE A 42 -0.76 -3.28 4.63
N ALA A 43 -0.99 -4.33 5.43
CA ALA A 43 -1.06 -5.69 4.94
C ALA A 43 -2.28 -5.90 4.03
N ASP A 44 -3.44 -5.35 4.38
CA ASP A 44 -4.66 -5.48 3.59
C ASP A 44 -4.55 -4.78 2.22
N VAL A 45 -3.95 -3.58 2.17
CA VAL A 45 -3.61 -2.92 0.90
C VAL A 45 -2.67 -3.77 0.04
N LEU A 46 -1.63 -4.39 0.64
CA LEU A 46 -0.70 -5.24 -0.10
C LEU A 46 -1.37 -6.51 -0.64
N ILE A 47 -2.20 -7.17 0.17
CA ILE A 47 -2.92 -8.38 -0.22
C ILE A 47 -3.91 -8.07 -1.35
N THR A 48 -4.69 -7.00 -1.21
CA THR A 48 -5.66 -6.60 -2.25
C THR A 48 -4.97 -6.21 -3.56
N CYS A 49 -3.81 -5.54 -3.51
CA CYS A 49 -2.98 -5.31 -4.70
C CYS A 49 -2.56 -6.63 -5.38
N MET A 50 -2.12 -7.61 -4.60
CA MET A 50 -1.72 -8.93 -5.13
C MET A 50 -2.91 -9.70 -5.74
N LEU A 51 -4.11 -9.57 -5.16
CA LEU A 51 -5.33 -10.13 -5.72
C LEU A 51 -5.71 -9.49 -7.07
N VAL A 52 -5.54 -8.17 -7.21
CA VAL A 52 -5.71 -7.48 -8.50
C VAL A 52 -4.71 -7.97 -9.53
N ALA A 53 -3.43 -8.11 -9.15
CA ALA A 53 -2.40 -8.64 -10.05
C ALA A 53 -2.72 -10.07 -10.52
N ARG A 54 -3.14 -10.95 -9.60
CA ARG A 54 -3.59 -12.31 -9.92
C ARG A 54 -4.78 -12.31 -10.87
N ASP A 55 -5.77 -11.46 -10.64
CA ASP A 55 -6.97 -11.37 -11.48
C ASP A 55 -6.67 -10.89 -12.91
N LEU A 56 -5.55 -10.18 -13.11
CA LEU A 56 -5.07 -9.68 -14.40
C LEU A 56 -3.97 -10.55 -15.01
N ASP A 57 -3.67 -11.71 -14.41
CA ASP A 57 -2.59 -12.62 -14.81
C ASP A 57 -1.21 -11.93 -14.92
N VAL A 58 -0.96 -10.98 -14.02
CA VAL A 58 0.32 -10.26 -13.93
C VAL A 58 1.30 -11.07 -13.09
N ASP A 59 2.47 -11.40 -13.65
CA ASP A 59 3.59 -11.92 -12.87
C ASP A 59 4.17 -10.82 -11.98
N ILE A 60 3.60 -10.71 -10.78
CA ILE A 60 4.00 -9.71 -9.80
C ILE A 60 5.44 -9.90 -9.33
N LYS A 61 5.95 -11.15 -9.30
CA LYS A 61 7.32 -11.42 -8.85
C LYS A 61 8.32 -10.86 -9.85
N GLN A 62 8.17 -11.20 -11.13
CA GLN A 62 9.03 -10.67 -12.18
C GLN A 62 8.90 -9.14 -12.29
N SER A 63 7.69 -8.61 -12.15
CA SER A 63 7.42 -7.16 -12.19
C SER A 63 8.15 -6.41 -11.07
N LEU A 64 8.12 -6.93 -9.84
CA LEU A 64 8.83 -6.35 -8.70
C LEU A 64 10.35 -6.36 -8.90
N VAL A 65 10.92 -7.51 -9.30
CA VAL A 65 12.37 -7.63 -9.59
C VAL A 65 12.81 -6.62 -10.65
N SER A 66 12.04 -6.53 -11.74
CA SER A 66 12.33 -5.59 -12.83
C SER A 66 12.26 -4.13 -12.36
N LYS A 67 11.28 -3.80 -11.51
CA LYS A 67 11.12 -2.44 -11.00
C LYS A 67 12.21 -2.05 -10.01
N ILE A 68 12.65 -2.97 -9.15
CA ILE A 68 13.77 -2.76 -8.22
C ILE A 68 15.04 -2.42 -9.01
N LYS A 69 15.37 -3.21 -10.05
CA LYS A 69 16.54 -2.94 -10.90
C LYS A 69 16.51 -1.55 -11.53
N ILE A 70 15.35 -1.13 -12.07
CA ILE A 70 15.16 0.22 -12.63
C ILE A 70 15.41 1.31 -11.57
N LEU A 71 14.96 1.09 -10.34
CA LEU A 71 15.17 2.05 -9.24
C LEU A 71 16.64 2.10 -8.83
N GLU A 72 17.30 0.95 -8.66
CA GLU A 72 18.73 0.87 -8.35
C GLU A 72 19.57 1.62 -9.40
N ASP A 73 19.29 1.41 -10.69
CA ASP A 73 20.02 2.08 -11.76
C ASP A 73 19.75 3.59 -11.78
N ARG A 74 18.52 4.04 -11.44
CA ARG A 74 18.20 5.47 -11.28
C ARG A 74 18.94 6.11 -10.10
N HIS A 75 19.06 5.38 -8.99
CA HIS A 75 19.71 5.90 -7.78
C HIS A 75 21.24 5.89 -7.88
N LYS A 76 21.84 4.95 -8.62
CA LYS A 76 23.29 4.97 -8.95
C LYS A 76 23.71 6.21 -9.75
N VAL A 77 22.77 6.85 -10.47
CA VAL A 77 23.04 8.04 -11.31
C VAL A 77 22.93 9.36 -10.53
N LYS A 78 22.41 9.35 -9.28
CA LYS A 78 22.40 10.55 -8.43
C LYS A 78 23.56 10.49 -7.44
N PRO A 79 24.68 11.21 -7.67
CA PRO A 79 25.66 11.42 -6.61
C PRO A 79 24.97 12.16 -5.45
N GLN A 80 25.18 11.65 -4.23
CA GLN A 80 24.83 12.36 -2.99
C GLN A 80 25.68 13.62 -2.84
#